data_AF-A0A6J0ZLE0-F1
#
_entry.id   AF-A0A6J0ZLE0-F1
#
_cell.length_a   1.000
_cell.length_b   1.000
_cell.length_c   1.000
_cell.angle_alpha   90.00
_cell.angle_beta   90.00
_cell.angle_gamma   90.00
#
_symmetry.space_group_name_H-M   'P 1'
#
loop_
_entity.id
_entity.type
_entity.pdbx_description
1 polymer ?
#
loop_
_entity_poly.entity_id
_entity_poly.type
_entity_poly.pdbx_seq_one_letter_code
_entity_poly.pdbx_strand_id
1 'polypeptide(L)'
;MKIATLKRDNDSWCSEPKELEALITQFYLKLYTDDGRQNPLPAKLDWNLNDEQCEIVDARNQRLKRAMDLSLKHVYLPKDLQAMQTPFRSYLQDMLALVKKERAEREALGALPLYQRTIP
;
A
#
# COMPACT_ATOMS: atom_id res chain seq x y z
N MET A 1 -19.41 -17.83 -6.79
CA MET A 1 -19.69 -17.71 -8.24
C MET A 1 -18.42 -18.15 -8.97
N LYS A 2 -18.43 -19.28 -9.71
CA LYS A 2 -17.25 -19.75 -10.46
C LYS A 2 -17.37 -19.25 -11.90
N ILE A 3 -16.36 -18.55 -12.40
CA ILE A 3 -16.29 -18.16 -13.80
C ILE A 3 -16.04 -19.46 -14.58
N ALA A 4 -16.94 -19.79 -15.51
CA ALA A 4 -16.86 -21.02 -16.29
C ALA A 4 -16.24 -20.80 -17.68
N THR A 5 -16.33 -19.58 -18.21
CA THR A 5 -15.78 -19.18 -19.51
C THR A 5 -15.33 -17.74 -19.49
N LEU A 6 -14.27 -17.41 -20.24
CA LEU A 6 -13.78 -16.05 -20.40
C LEU A 6 -13.42 -15.79 -21.88
N LYS A 7 -13.76 -14.60 -22.38
CA LYS A 7 -13.56 -14.22 -23.78
C LYS A 7 -12.14 -13.70 -23.99
N ARG A 8 -11.41 -14.27 -24.94
CA ARG A 8 -10.05 -13.86 -25.32
C ARG A 8 -10.07 -12.58 -26.18
N ASP A 9 -8.91 -11.94 -26.31
CA ASP A 9 -8.71 -10.73 -27.13
C ASP A 9 -8.97 -10.97 -28.65
N ASN A 10 -8.95 -12.23 -29.11
CA ASN A 10 -9.27 -12.63 -30.48
C ASN A 10 -10.76 -13.01 -30.67
N ASP A 11 -11.63 -12.56 -29.77
CA ASP A 11 -13.06 -12.85 -29.69
C ASP A 11 -13.47 -14.32 -29.50
N SER A 12 -12.52 -15.24 -29.34
CA SER A 12 -12.81 -16.64 -29.04
C SER A 12 -13.13 -16.88 -27.55
N TRP A 13 -13.99 -17.86 -27.26
CA TRP A 13 -14.32 -18.24 -25.89
C TRP A 13 -13.35 -19.30 -25.36
N CYS A 14 -12.80 -19.08 -24.17
CA CYS A 14 -11.99 -20.07 -23.44
C CYS A 14 -12.82 -20.71 -22.32
N SER A 15 -12.77 -22.05 -22.26
CA SER A 15 -13.48 -22.88 -21.26
C SER A 15 -12.52 -23.81 -20.49
N GLU A 16 -11.23 -23.78 -20.81
CA GLU A 16 -10.25 -24.69 -20.23
C GLU A 16 -9.72 -24.16 -18.89
N PRO A 17 -9.75 -24.94 -17.78
CA PRO A 17 -9.55 -24.40 -16.43
C PRO A 17 -8.21 -23.70 -16.20
N LYS A 18 -7.11 -24.29 -16.69
CA LYS A 18 -5.75 -23.74 -16.52
C LYS A 18 -5.56 -22.43 -17.28
N GLU A 19 -6.13 -22.38 -18.48
CA GLU A 19 -6.03 -21.20 -19.33
C GLU A 19 -6.93 -20.07 -18.82
N LEU A 20 -8.09 -20.42 -18.25
CA LEU A 20 -8.98 -19.49 -17.58
C LEU A 20 -8.28 -18.81 -16.40
N GLU A 21 -7.57 -19.56 -15.55
CA GLU A 21 -6.79 -19.00 -14.44
C GLU A 21 -5.71 -18.04 -14.94
N ALA A 22 -5.02 -18.38 -16.02
CA ALA A 22 -4.00 -17.52 -16.63
C ALA A 22 -4.59 -16.22 -17.20
N LEU A 23 -5.71 -16.31 -17.90
CA LEU A 23 -6.41 -15.14 -18.46
C LEU A 23 -6.98 -14.23 -17.38
N ILE A 24 -7.56 -14.82 -16.32
CA ILE A 24 -8.06 -14.07 -15.16
C ILE A 24 -6.89 -13.35 -14.47
N THR A 25 -5.77 -14.04 -14.28
CA THR A 25 -4.57 -13.45 -13.66
C THR A 25 -4.01 -12.32 -14.51
N GLN A 26 -3.94 -12.48 -15.83
CA GLN A 26 -3.54 -11.43 -16.76
C GLN A 26 -4.52 -10.25 -16.77
N PHE A 27 -5.83 -10.50 -16.71
CA PHE A 27 -6.85 -9.45 -16.65
C PHE A 27 -6.71 -8.61 -15.38
N TYR A 28 -6.53 -9.25 -14.22
CA TYR A 28 -6.27 -8.52 -12.98
C TYR A 28 -4.93 -7.78 -13.03
N LEU A 29 -3.86 -8.41 -13.51
CA LEU A 29 -2.57 -7.73 -13.72
C LEU A 29 -2.71 -6.50 -14.64
N LYS A 30 -3.51 -6.58 -15.71
CA LYS A 30 -3.80 -5.46 -16.61
C LYS A 30 -4.60 -4.35 -15.91
N LEU A 31 -5.61 -4.69 -15.10
CA LEU A 31 -6.36 -3.71 -14.31
C LEU A 31 -5.47 -2.95 -13.32
N TYR A 32 -4.45 -3.60 -12.76
CA TYR A 32 -3.48 -2.97 -11.86
C TYR A 32 -2.32 -2.27 -12.58
N THR A 33 -2.27 -2.29 -13.93
CA THR A 33 -1.24 -1.58 -14.71
C THR A 33 -1.66 -0.18 -15.19
N ASP A 34 -2.94 0.19 -15.10
CA ASP A 34 -3.41 1.52 -15.52
C ASP A 34 -3.20 2.63 -14.48
N ASP A 35 -2.74 2.32 -13.27
CA ASP A 35 -2.35 3.31 -12.25
C ASP A 35 -0.97 3.96 -12.51
N GLY A 36 -0.41 3.82 -13.72
CA GLY A 36 0.57 4.77 -14.27
C GLY A 36 1.98 4.79 -13.66
N ARG A 37 2.41 3.79 -12.89
CA ARG A 37 3.83 3.60 -12.52
C ARG A 37 4.21 2.12 -12.37
N GLN A 38 4.96 1.58 -13.34
CA GLN A 38 5.83 0.43 -13.07
C GLN A 38 7.07 0.94 -12.34
N ASN A 39 7.18 0.63 -11.05
CA ASN A 39 8.49 0.60 -10.42
C ASN A 39 8.86 -0.88 -10.23
N PRO A 40 9.88 -1.42 -10.91
CA PRO A 40 10.31 -2.79 -10.67
C PRO A 40 10.80 -2.88 -9.23
N LEU A 41 10.22 -3.82 -8.47
CA LEU A 41 10.74 -4.16 -7.16
C LEU A 41 12.18 -4.68 -7.34
N PRO A 42 13.18 -4.08 -6.68
CA PRO A 42 14.56 -4.55 -6.76
C PRO A 42 14.69 -6.05 -6.46
N ALA A 43 15.49 -6.75 -7.28
CA ALA A 43 15.76 -8.20 -7.17
C ALA A 43 16.45 -8.62 -5.85
N LYS A 44 16.93 -7.64 -5.07
CA LYS A 44 17.19 -7.74 -3.63
C LYS A 44 16.79 -6.41 -3.01
N LEU A 45 15.51 -6.26 -2.71
CA LEU A 45 15.11 -5.42 -1.57
C LEU A 45 15.70 -6.15 -0.35
N ASP A 46 16.44 -5.45 0.49
CA ASP A 46 16.70 -5.90 1.84
C ASP A 46 15.36 -6.14 2.55
N TRP A 47 14.83 -7.34 2.41
CA TRP A 47 13.61 -7.84 3.06
C TRP A 47 13.73 -7.90 4.59
N ASN A 48 14.82 -7.36 5.14
CA ASN A 48 15.05 -7.08 6.56
C ASN A 48 14.95 -5.57 6.85
N LEU A 49 13.99 -4.86 6.26
CA LEU A 49 13.30 -3.83 7.04
C LEU A 49 12.57 -4.61 8.13
N ASN A 50 13.22 -4.74 9.30
CA ASN A 50 12.81 -5.46 10.52
C ASN A 50 11.35 -5.90 10.48
N ASP A 51 11.04 -7.19 10.63
CA ASP A 51 9.65 -7.72 10.64
C ASP A 51 8.66 -6.84 11.45
N GLU A 52 9.14 -6.26 12.55
CA GLU A 52 8.43 -5.29 13.40
C GLU A 52 7.88 -4.05 12.67
N GLN A 53 8.59 -3.51 11.67
CA GLN A 53 8.17 -2.33 10.92
C GLN A 53 7.06 -2.66 9.90
N CYS A 54 7.06 -3.87 9.33
CA CYS A 54 5.99 -4.34 8.45
C CYS A 54 4.66 -4.45 9.21
N GLU A 55 4.68 -5.03 10.42
CA GLU A 55 3.48 -5.18 11.26
C GLU A 55 2.86 -3.84 11.64
N ILE A 56 3.69 -2.84 11.99
CA ILE A 56 3.22 -1.50 12.35
C ILE A 56 2.52 -0.82 11.16
N VAL A 57 3.08 -0.96 9.96
CA VAL A 57 2.52 -0.40 8.72
C VAL A 57 1.20 -1.09 8.38
N ASP A 58 1.12 -2.41 8.49
CA ASP A 58 -0.11 -3.16 8.24
C ASP A 58 -1.21 -2.80 9.24
N ALA A 59 -0.88 -2.72 10.53
CA ALA A 59 -1.82 -2.29 11.56
C ALA A 59 -2.32 -0.85 11.33
N ARG A 60 -1.45 0.06 10.85
CA ARG A 60 -1.86 1.41 10.42
C ARG A 60 -2.85 1.34 9.26
N ASN A 61 -2.53 0.58 8.21
CA ASN A 61 -3.34 0.47 7.02
C ASN A 61 -4.73 -0.12 7.34
N GLN A 62 -4.80 -1.10 8.23
CA GLN A 62 -6.06 -1.66 8.72
C GLN A 62 -6.89 -0.62 9.49
N ARG A 63 -6.28 0.17 10.37
CA ARG A 63 -6.99 1.25 11.10
C ARG A 63 -7.54 2.31 10.16
N LEU A 64 -6.77 2.71 9.14
CA LEU A 64 -7.21 3.68 8.13
C LEU A 64 -8.36 3.13 7.27
N LYS A 65 -8.25 1.88 6.80
CA LYS A 65 -9.32 1.20 6.07
C LYS A 65 -10.62 1.15 6.89
N ARG A 66 -10.53 0.79 8.17
CA ARG A 66 -11.68 0.80 9.08
C ARG A 66 -12.27 2.20 9.25
N ALA A 67 -11.44 3.22 9.41
CA ALA A 67 -11.91 4.60 9.54
C ALA A 67 -12.63 5.08 8.27
N MET A 68 -12.11 4.75 7.08
CA MET A 68 -12.75 5.06 5.80
C MET A 68 -14.09 4.32 5.64
N ASP A 69 -14.15 3.04 5.99
CA ASP A 69 -15.38 2.25 5.95
C ASP A 69 -16.48 2.84 6.85
N LEU A 70 -16.12 3.19 8.09
CA LEU A 70 -17.01 3.84 9.04
C LEU A 70 -17.47 5.23 8.56
N SER A 71 -16.55 6.01 7.97
CA SER A 71 -16.86 7.31 7.39
C SER A 71 -17.86 7.20 6.24
N LEU A 72 -17.67 6.22 5.34
CA LEU A 72 -18.57 5.98 4.21
C LEU A 72 -19.97 5.57 4.68
N LYS A 73 -20.03 4.79 5.77
CA LYS A 73 -21.29 4.37 6.40
C LYS A 73 -21.93 5.47 7.25
N HIS A 74 -21.26 6.60 7.48
CA HIS A 74 -21.66 7.62 8.46
C HIS A 74 -21.95 7.06 9.86
N VAL A 75 -21.17 6.06 10.28
CA VAL A 75 -21.30 5.39 11.57
C VAL A 75 -20.03 5.56 12.37
N TYR A 76 -20.14 5.77 13.68
CA TYR A 76 -19.00 5.83 14.58
C TYR A 76 -18.59 4.45 15.08
N LEU A 77 -17.34 4.32 15.54
CA LEU A 77 -16.86 3.09 16.17
C LEU A 77 -17.69 2.80 17.46
N PRO A 78 -18.03 1.55 17.79
CA PRO A 78 -18.73 1.23 19.03
C PRO A 78 -18.00 1.72 20.29
N LYS A 79 -18.75 2.08 21.33
CA LYS A 79 -18.20 2.74 22.54
C LYS A 79 -17.14 1.88 23.26
N ASP A 80 -17.33 0.56 23.29
CA ASP A 80 -16.38 -0.37 23.90
C ASP A 80 -15.02 -0.36 23.16
N LEU A 81 -15.06 -0.34 21.82
CA LEU A 81 -13.86 -0.28 20.99
C LEU A 81 -13.21 1.11 20.98
N GLN A 82 -13.99 2.18 21.18
CA GLN A 82 -13.46 3.53 21.38
C GLN A 82 -12.65 3.62 22.68
N ALA A 83 -13.16 3.04 23.77
CA ALA A 83 -12.47 3.03 25.07
C ALA A 83 -11.13 2.26 25.02
N MET A 84 -11.01 1.27 24.13
CA MET A 84 -9.77 0.52 23.88
C MET A 84 -8.75 1.25 22.97
N GLN A 85 -9.11 2.35 22.31
CA GLN A 85 -8.17 3.05 21.43
C GLN A 85 -7.08 3.79 22.23
N THR A 86 -5.86 3.81 21.69
CA THR A 86 -4.73 4.57 22.26
C THR A 86 -4.23 5.63 21.27
N PRO A 87 -4.95 6.75 21.09
CA PRO A 87 -4.71 7.70 19.99
C PRO A 87 -3.36 8.42 20.06
N PHE A 88 -2.79 8.62 21.25
CA PHE A 88 -1.54 9.36 21.45
C PHE A 88 -0.29 8.47 21.57
N ARG A 89 -0.42 7.16 21.34
CA ARG A 89 0.73 6.25 21.30
C ARG A 89 1.42 6.35 19.94
N SER A 90 2.41 7.23 19.83
CA SER A 90 3.15 7.46 18.60
C SER A 90 4.11 6.31 18.29
N TYR A 91 4.07 5.78 17.06
CA TYR A 91 5.00 4.77 16.56
C TYR A 91 5.96 5.31 15.49
N LEU A 92 5.82 6.59 15.09
CA LEU A 92 6.57 7.21 13.98
C LEU A 92 7.45 8.39 14.43
N GLN A 93 7.22 8.93 15.63
CA GLN A 93 7.82 10.19 16.09
C GLN A 93 9.35 10.13 16.12
N ASP A 94 9.92 9.04 16.64
CA ASP A 94 11.37 8.88 16.79
C ASP A 94 12.07 8.76 15.43
N MET A 95 11.48 7.98 14.51
CA MET A 95 11.97 7.85 13.14
C MET A 95 11.90 9.18 12.38
N LEU A 96 10.84 9.96 12.58
CA LEU A 96 10.74 11.30 11.99
C LEU A 96 11.77 12.27 12.54
N ALA A 97 12.09 12.19 13.83
CA ALA A 97 13.12 13.03 14.44
C ALA A 97 14.50 12.72 13.85
N LEU A 98 14.81 11.44 13.64
CA LEU A 98 16.05 10.98 13.00
C LEU A 98 16.14 11.49 11.55
N VAL A 99 15.11 11.27 10.72
CA VAL A 99 15.11 11.71 9.32
C VAL A 99 15.24 13.24 9.20
N LYS A 100 14.62 14.00 10.10
CA LYS A 100 14.76 15.47 10.13
C LYS A 100 16.18 15.90 10.49
N LYS A 101 16.82 15.20 11.43
CA LYS A 101 18.20 15.47 11.84
C LYS A 101 19.17 15.21 10.68
N GLU A 102 19.05 14.07 10.01
CA GLU A 102 19.88 13.73 8.84
C GLU A 102 19.71 14.75 7.70
N ARG A 103 18.47 15.20 7.46
CA ARG A 103 18.20 16.25 6.48
C ARG A 103 18.90 17.57 6.84
N ALA A 104 18.81 17.99 8.11
CA ALA A 104 19.43 19.23 8.58
C ALA A 104 20.96 19.16 8.51
N GLU A 105 21.55 18.01 8.85
CA GLU A 105 23.00 17.79 8.70
C GLU A 105 23.43 17.89 7.24
N ARG A 106 22.68 17.27 6.32
CA ARG A 106 22.96 17.33 4.88
C ARG A 106 22.86 18.75 4.32
N GLU A 107 21.86 19.51 4.77
CA GLU A 107 21.67 20.92 4.40
C GLU A 107 22.80 21.80 4.95
N ALA A 108 23.25 21.56 6.19
CA ALA A 108 24.39 22.26 6.79
C ALA A 108 25.70 21.99 6.03
N LEU A 109 25.83 20.80 5.43
CA LEU A 109 26.95 20.45 4.53
C LEU A 109 26.80 21.05 3.11
N GLY A 110 25.71 21.75 2.82
CA GLY A 110 25.45 22.39 1.52
C GLY A 110 25.06 21.43 0.40
N ALA A 111 24.67 20.20 0.73
CA ALA A 111 24.28 19.20 -0.26
C ALA A 111 22.83 19.39 -0.73
N LEU A 112 22.56 18.99 -1.98
CA LEU A 112 21.22 19.03 -2.57
C LEU A 112 20.23 18.12 -1.82
N PRO A 113 18.93 18.49 -1.79
CA PRO A 113 17.89 17.68 -1.16
C PRO A 113 17.76 16.33 -1.87
N LEU A 114 17.60 15.25 -1.08
CA LEU A 114 17.50 13.89 -1.62
C LEU A 114 16.19 13.66 -2.39
N TYR A 115 15.12 14.32 -1.97
CA TYR A 115 13.82 14.31 -2.63
C TYR A 115 13.19 15.69 -2.56
N GLN A 116 12.49 16.08 -3.62
CA GLN A 116 11.77 17.36 -3.69
C GLN A 116 10.33 17.11 -4.15
N ARG A 117 9.39 17.89 -3.60
CA ARG A 117 7.99 17.84 -4.04
C ARG A 117 7.89 18.46 -5.43
N THR A 118 7.26 17.75 -6.36
CA THR A 118 6.92 18.29 -7.68
C THR A 118 5.85 19.38 -7.52
N ILE A 119 6.06 20.53 -8.16
CA ILE A 119 5.06 21.59 -8.25
C ILE A 119 4.15 21.23 -9.43
N PRO A 120 2.82 21.15 -9.23
CA PRO A 120 1.88 20.86 -10.31
C PRO A 120 1.79 21.99 -11.34
#